data_AF-A0A4Y6UX52-F1
#
_entry.id   AF-A0A4Y6UX52-F1
#
_cell.length_a   1.000
_cell.length_b   1.000
_cell.length_c   1.000
_cell.angle_alpha   90.00
_cell.angle_beta   90.00
_cell.angle_gamma   90.00
#
_symmetry.space_group_name_H-M   'P 1'
#
loop_
_entity.id
_entity.type
_entity.pdbx_description
1 polymer ?
#
loop_
_entity_poly.entity_id
_entity_poly.type
_entity_poly.pdbx_seq_one_letter_code
_entity_poly.pdbx_strand_id
1 'polypeptide(L)'
;MTTTIIRGQKADLTKSNPGLDRIVVGMGWQASPGVDLDFSAFLLGPGSKATADEDLIFYGNPAGAGGAMQLQTGSRSAYAGLTDNEQVSISLGSVPAAYERIAFSLTLYEGEQRRQNFAGVDGVYLRIVDERGGSELIRFTLDRTSGVETAIVVGELYRHNGEWKFNAVGSGYTGGLAALCGSFGIDVAEPAPAPPAPAPAPPAPPPAPSAQPSKPAPPAQPAPPAQPPGGTRSPLNLGRPSQQGGGTPPAPSSGAPDAASPRVLPPAPGARPAPAPAQPQGTPPAPSSSAPAPAPPAAPSLQKIELTKRGDKISLEKKAGTDSIGEILINLNWNQRKSTGFFGKTSGVDLDLGCLFELKDGRKGTVQALGRAFGSLNDEPYVMLDGDDRTGTKAGGENMRINGARLRDIKRIVVYAFIYEGAANWAQADGVVTIKGGGPDIIVRMDEHGSRKGMCAVAMITNVGDQTFSIERLVEYFSGHRELDQAYNWGLRWQTGSK
;
A
#
# COMPACT_ATOMS: atom_id res chain seq x y z
N MET A 1 37.10 -22.95 -10.73
CA MET A 1 36.79 -24.28 -10.16
C MET A 1 35.97 -24.03 -8.91
N THR A 2 34.79 -24.62 -8.78
CA THR A 2 33.90 -24.39 -7.63
C THR A 2 34.35 -25.23 -6.43
N THR A 3 34.44 -24.60 -5.27
CA THR A 3 34.77 -25.27 -4.01
C THR A 3 33.49 -25.69 -3.31
N THR A 4 33.19 -26.99 -3.29
CA THR A 4 32.08 -27.52 -2.50
C THR A 4 32.55 -27.75 -1.07
N ILE A 5 31.81 -27.23 -0.09
CA ILE A 5 32.10 -27.43 1.33
C ILE A 5 30.91 -28.04 2.06
N ILE A 6 31.17 -28.67 3.21
CA ILE A 6 30.16 -29.28 4.07
C ILE A 6 30.01 -28.49 5.38
N ARG A 7 28.96 -28.79 6.15
CA ARG A 7 28.67 -28.14 7.43
C ARG A 7 29.90 -28.16 8.35
N GLY A 8 30.20 -27.01 8.95
CA GLY A 8 31.34 -26.78 9.84
C GLY A 8 32.66 -26.44 9.14
N GLN A 9 32.75 -26.58 7.81
CA GLN A 9 33.96 -26.23 7.07
C GLN A 9 34.06 -24.74 6.76
N LYS A 10 35.30 -24.28 6.65
CA LYS A 10 35.66 -22.90 6.30
C LYS A 10 36.45 -22.90 5.00
N ALA A 11 36.19 -21.91 4.15
CA ALA A 11 36.90 -21.71 2.89
C ALA A 11 37.45 -20.27 2.80
N ASP A 12 38.64 -20.15 2.22
CA ASP A 12 39.19 -18.85 1.84
C ASP A 12 38.44 -18.30 0.62
N LEU A 13 37.95 -17.06 0.71
CA LEU A 13 37.25 -16.41 -0.39
C LEU A 13 38.20 -15.48 -1.16
N THR A 14 38.71 -14.43 -0.54
CA THR A 14 39.55 -13.43 -1.24
C THR A 14 40.98 -13.92 -1.46
N LYS A 15 41.56 -14.64 -0.49
CA LYS A 15 42.91 -15.21 -0.63
C LYS A 15 43.06 -16.18 -1.82
N SER A 16 42.01 -16.97 -2.08
CA SER A 16 41.98 -17.92 -3.21
C SER A 16 41.59 -17.25 -4.53
N ASN A 17 41.08 -16.02 -4.50
CA ASN A 17 40.58 -15.29 -5.66
C ASN A 17 41.11 -13.84 -5.65
N PRO A 18 42.37 -13.62 -6.05
CA PRO A 18 42.98 -12.29 -6.02
C PRO A 18 42.20 -11.27 -6.85
N GLY A 19 41.93 -10.10 -6.26
CA GLY A 19 41.18 -9.02 -6.91
C GLY A 19 39.65 -9.18 -6.88
N LEU A 20 39.14 -10.21 -6.19
CA LEU A 20 37.71 -10.36 -5.96
C LEU A 20 37.20 -9.24 -5.02
N ASP A 21 36.22 -8.48 -5.49
CA ASP A 21 35.56 -7.44 -4.70
C ASP A 21 34.03 -7.58 -4.74
N ARG A 22 33.47 -7.74 -5.93
CA ARG A 22 32.02 -7.84 -6.14
C ARG A 22 31.59 -9.31 -6.20
N ILE A 23 30.81 -9.74 -5.21
CA ILE A 23 30.25 -11.08 -5.13
C ILE A 23 28.73 -11.06 -5.12
N VAL A 24 28.13 -12.18 -5.51
CA VAL A 24 26.73 -12.50 -5.22
C VAL A 24 26.67 -13.71 -4.31
N VAL A 25 26.01 -13.56 -3.17
CA VAL A 25 25.59 -14.68 -2.33
C VAL A 25 24.21 -15.12 -2.80
N GLY A 26 24.15 -16.28 -3.45
CA GLY A 26 22.91 -16.89 -3.92
C GLY A 26 22.43 -17.95 -2.94
N MET A 27 21.14 -17.95 -2.63
CA MET A 27 20.49 -18.98 -1.82
C MET A 27 19.29 -19.56 -2.54
N GLY A 28 19.14 -20.88 -2.48
CA GLY A 28 17.99 -21.55 -3.06
C GLY A 28 17.50 -22.73 -2.24
N TRP A 29 16.23 -23.06 -2.45
CA TRP A 29 15.50 -24.11 -1.74
C TRP A 29 14.27 -24.56 -2.53
N GLN A 30 13.72 -25.70 -2.13
CA GLN A 30 12.45 -26.23 -2.60
C GLN A 30 11.50 -26.33 -1.40
N ALA A 31 10.36 -25.66 -1.47
CA ALA A 31 9.37 -25.68 -0.40
C ALA A 31 8.11 -26.42 -0.84
N SER A 32 7.54 -27.21 0.08
CA SER A 32 6.22 -27.82 -0.11
C SER A 32 5.13 -26.74 -0.18
N PRO A 33 3.99 -26.98 -0.86
CA PRO A 33 2.90 -26.02 -0.90
C PRO A 33 2.45 -25.55 0.49
N GLY A 34 2.37 -24.23 0.68
CA GLY A 34 1.99 -23.62 1.96
C GLY A 34 3.12 -23.43 2.97
N VAL A 35 4.34 -23.87 2.64
CA VAL A 35 5.56 -23.53 3.39
C VAL A 35 6.19 -22.30 2.75
N ASP A 36 6.34 -21.24 3.53
CA ASP A 36 6.93 -19.99 3.07
C ASP A 36 8.20 -19.67 3.86
N LEU A 37 9.24 -19.23 3.15
CA LEU A 37 10.58 -18.98 3.70
C LEU A 37 11.01 -17.56 3.39
N ASP A 38 11.41 -16.86 4.45
CA ASP A 38 12.04 -15.56 4.37
C ASP A 38 13.56 -15.70 4.46
N PHE A 39 14.27 -14.99 3.59
CA PHE A 39 15.71 -14.79 3.70
C PHE A 39 16.00 -13.53 4.52
N SER A 40 17.01 -13.63 5.38
CA SER A 40 17.61 -12.46 6.00
C SER A 40 19.11 -12.63 6.18
N ALA A 41 19.81 -11.51 6.24
CA ALA A 41 21.24 -11.45 6.50
C ALA A 41 21.55 -10.43 7.59
N PHE A 42 22.49 -10.75 8.47
CA PHE A 42 22.83 -9.94 9.63
C PHE A 42 24.25 -9.39 9.46
N LEU A 43 24.39 -8.07 9.47
CA LEU A 43 25.68 -7.39 9.56
C LEU A 43 26.11 -7.37 11.02
N LEU A 44 27.24 -7.99 11.32
CA LEU A 44 27.66 -8.24 12.70
C LEU A 44 29.02 -7.61 12.96
N GLY A 45 29.07 -6.78 14.00
CA GLY A 45 30.29 -6.20 14.54
C GLY A 45 30.95 -7.07 15.61
N PRO A 46 31.72 -6.45 16.53
CA PRO A 46 32.43 -7.15 17.58
C PRO A 46 31.51 -8.04 18.44
N GLY A 47 31.98 -9.24 18.76
CA GLY A 47 31.19 -10.20 19.55
C GLY A 47 30.06 -10.89 18.77
N SER A 48 30.03 -10.77 17.43
CA SER A 48 28.97 -11.33 16.58
C SER A 48 27.59 -10.74 16.88
N LYS A 49 27.54 -9.43 17.15
CA LYS A 49 26.31 -8.70 17.46
C LYS A 49 26.05 -7.61 16.41
N ALA A 50 24.78 -7.42 16.09
CA ALA A 50 24.32 -6.23 15.41
C ALA A 50 24.47 -5.02 16.34
N THR A 51 24.67 -3.85 15.75
CA THR A 51 24.81 -2.59 16.47
C THR A 51 23.56 -1.72 16.38
N ALA A 52 22.72 -1.96 15.37
CA ALA A 52 21.44 -1.32 15.18
C ALA A 52 20.47 -2.25 14.43
N ASP A 53 19.18 -1.93 14.42
CA ASP A 53 18.16 -2.73 13.72
C ASP A 53 18.39 -2.72 12.19
N GLU A 54 19.00 -1.65 11.66
CA GLU A 54 19.37 -1.50 10.25
C GLU A 54 20.45 -2.49 9.80
N ASP A 55 21.12 -3.16 10.74
CA ASP A 55 22.08 -4.22 10.45
C ASP A 55 21.40 -5.54 10.05
N LEU A 56 20.07 -5.64 10.18
CA LEU A 56 19.28 -6.73 9.61
C LEU A 56 18.85 -6.40 8.18
N ILE A 57 19.38 -7.16 7.23
CA ILE A 57 19.10 -7.05 5.80
C ILE A 57 18.07 -8.09 5.41
N PHE A 58 16.93 -7.64 4.91
CA PHE A 58 15.81 -8.46 4.48
C PHE A 58 15.02 -7.69 3.44
N TYR A 59 13.92 -8.26 2.93
CA TYR A 59 13.15 -7.62 1.86
C TYR A 59 12.69 -6.18 2.20
N GLY A 60 12.35 -5.90 3.47
CA GLY A 60 11.93 -4.59 3.97
C GLY A 60 13.07 -3.63 4.34
N ASN A 61 14.31 -4.12 4.42
CA ASN A 61 15.52 -3.32 4.56
C ASN A 61 16.62 -3.93 3.65
N PRO A 62 16.54 -3.71 2.34
CA PRO A 62 17.31 -4.50 1.39
C PRO A 62 18.75 -4.02 1.23
N ALA A 63 19.13 -2.88 1.80
CA ALA A 63 20.47 -2.31 1.67
C ALA A 63 21.14 -2.17 3.03
N GLY A 64 22.44 -2.46 3.09
CA GLY A 64 23.22 -2.46 4.32
C GLY A 64 24.65 -2.01 4.12
N ALA A 65 25.38 -1.83 5.22
CA ALA A 65 26.80 -1.53 5.21
C ALA A 65 27.16 -0.29 4.36
N GLY A 66 26.34 0.78 4.46
CA GLY A 66 26.52 1.99 3.66
C GLY A 66 26.36 1.80 2.15
N GLY A 67 25.56 0.81 1.74
CA GLY A 67 25.35 0.45 0.32
C GLY A 67 26.33 -0.58 -0.22
N ALA A 68 27.26 -1.07 0.61
CA ALA A 68 28.18 -2.15 0.21
C ALA A 68 27.46 -3.48 0.02
N MET A 69 26.29 -3.67 0.65
CA MET A 69 25.48 -4.89 0.57
C MET A 69 24.07 -4.55 0.10
N GLN A 70 23.54 -5.33 -0.86
CA GLN A 70 22.22 -5.13 -1.46
C GLN A 70 21.53 -6.47 -1.74
N LEU A 71 20.38 -6.70 -1.11
CA LEU A 71 19.44 -7.76 -1.44
C LEU A 71 18.70 -7.43 -2.73
N GLN A 72 18.61 -8.41 -3.63
CA GLN A 72 17.89 -8.29 -4.89
C GLN A 72 16.39 -8.57 -4.67
N THR A 73 15.56 -7.52 -4.74
CA THR A 73 14.10 -7.59 -4.51
C THR A 73 13.27 -7.72 -5.80
N GLY A 74 13.93 -7.71 -6.96
CA GLY A 74 13.30 -7.81 -8.28
C GLY A 74 13.77 -9.03 -9.08
N SER A 75 13.99 -8.84 -10.38
CA SER A 75 14.52 -9.88 -11.26
C SER A 75 15.93 -10.29 -10.83
N ARG A 76 16.14 -11.58 -10.63
CA ARG A 76 17.44 -12.16 -10.26
C ARG A 76 18.18 -12.64 -11.49
N SER A 77 19.49 -12.43 -11.48
CA SER A 77 20.35 -12.80 -12.60
C SER A 77 20.68 -14.28 -12.52
N ALA A 78 20.76 -14.95 -13.68
CA ALA A 78 21.24 -16.32 -13.74
C ALA A 78 22.77 -16.32 -13.69
N TYR A 79 23.36 -17.02 -12.72
CA TYR A 79 24.80 -17.22 -12.61
C TYR A 79 25.12 -18.70 -12.73
N ALA A 80 26.11 -19.04 -13.56
CA ALA A 80 26.43 -20.42 -13.93
C ALA A 80 25.19 -21.25 -14.38
N GLY A 81 24.24 -20.60 -15.08
CA GLY A 81 23.02 -21.23 -15.59
C GLY A 81 21.93 -21.50 -14.54
N LEU A 82 22.11 -21.02 -13.31
CA LEU A 82 21.15 -21.18 -12.21
C LEU A 82 20.68 -19.82 -11.72
N THR A 83 19.36 -19.67 -11.56
CA THR A 83 18.74 -18.54 -10.87
C THR A 83 18.37 -18.98 -9.46
N ASP A 84 18.91 -18.27 -8.47
CA ASP A 84 18.67 -18.56 -7.05
C ASP A 84 17.32 -18.01 -6.60
N ASN A 85 16.75 -18.55 -5.51
CA ASN A 85 15.54 -18.00 -4.91
C ASN A 85 15.80 -16.59 -4.34
N GLU A 86 16.97 -16.39 -3.72
CA GLU A 86 17.42 -15.11 -3.16
C GLU A 86 18.87 -14.81 -3.53
N GLN A 87 19.18 -13.54 -3.75
CA GLN A 87 20.51 -13.07 -4.12
C GLN A 87 20.86 -11.80 -3.38
N VAL A 88 22.05 -11.75 -2.77
CA VAL A 88 22.63 -10.54 -2.17
C VAL A 88 23.92 -10.21 -2.87
N SER A 89 24.03 -9.01 -3.44
CA SER A 89 25.28 -8.47 -3.97
C SER A 89 26.08 -7.79 -2.86
N ILE A 90 27.39 -8.03 -2.80
CA ILE A 90 28.29 -7.48 -1.78
C ILE A 90 29.56 -6.94 -2.44
N SER A 91 29.96 -5.71 -2.10
CA SER A 91 31.26 -5.12 -2.39
C SER A 91 32.18 -5.30 -1.19
N LEU A 92 32.97 -6.36 -1.18
CA LEU A 92 33.76 -6.81 -0.05
C LEU A 92 34.70 -5.73 0.51
N GLY A 93 35.29 -4.91 -0.37
CA GLY A 93 36.18 -3.81 0.01
C GLY A 93 35.45 -2.56 0.54
N SER A 94 34.16 -2.41 0.24
CA SER A 94 33.35 -1.27 0.71
C SER A 94 32.59 -1.55 2.01
N VAL A 95 32.52 -2.81 2.45
CA VAL A 95 31.92 -3.14 3.76
C VAL A 95 32.72 -2.43 4.87
N PRO A 96 32.09 -1.59 5.72
CA PRO A 96 32.79 -0.89 6.79
C PRO A 96 33.60 -1.80 7.71
N ALA A 97 34.71 -1.29 8.25
CA ALA A 97 35.57 -2.03 9.19
C ALA A 97 34.84 -2.46 10.47
N ALA A 98 33.77 -1.76 10.84
CA ALA A 98 32.94 -2.08 12.00
C ALA A 98 32.23 -3.45 11.89
N TYR A 99 32.01 -3.96 10.67
CA TYR A 99 31.43 -5.28 10.45
C TYR A 99 32.51 -6.32 10.21
N GLU A 100 32.55 -7.31 11.10
CA GLU A 100 33.53 -8.41 11.08
C GLU A 100 32.92 -9.67 10.45
N ARG A 101 31.59 -9.76 10.42
CA ARG A 101 30.85 -10.93 9.93
C ARG A 101 29.52 -10.54 9.29
N ILE A 102 29.08 -11.37 8.33
CA ILE A 102 27.77 -11.31 7.70
C ILE A 102 27.17 -12.71 7.78
N ALA A 103 26.10 -12.91 8.54
CA ALA A 103 25.41 -14.20 8.65
C ALA A 103 24.21 -14.24 7.69
N PHE A 104 23.97 -15.37 7.02
CA PHE A 104 22.87 -15.56 6.08
C PHE A 104 21.92 -16.63 6.60
N SER A 105 20.63 -16.35 6.59
CA SER A 105 19.63 -17.18 7.26
C SER A 105 18.34 -17.34 6.46
N LEU A 106 17.61 -18.40 6.80
CA LEU A 106 16.24 -18.64 6.37
C LEU A 106 15.33 -18.80 7.58
N THR A 107 14.13 -18.23 7.51
CA THR A 107 13.12 -18.34 8.57
C THR A 107 11.77 -18.72 7.98
N LEU A 108 11.05 -19.62 8.63
CA LEU A 108 9.69 -19.97 8.23
C LEU A 108 8.72 -18.86 8.64
N TYR A 109 7.97 -18.33 7.67
CA TYR A 109 6.95 -17.33 7.95
C TYR A 109 5.86 -17.90 8.85
N GLU A 110 5.66 -17.28 10.02
CA GLU A 110 4.73 -17.74 11.06
C GLU A 110 4.92 -19.22 11.44
N GLY A 111 6.14 -19.75 11.32
CA GLY A 111 6.40 -21.20 11.43
C GLY A 111 5.85 -21.82 12.71
N GLU A 112 6.00 -21.15 13.86
CA GLU A 112 5.46 -21.65 15.13
C GLU A 112 3.93 -21.65 15.18
N GLN A 113 3.29 -20.56 14.77
CA GLN A 113 1.83 -20.40 14.77
C GLN A 113 1.17 -21.40 13.81
N ARG A 114 1.83 -21.67 12.69
CA ARG A 114 1.40 -22.64 11.67
C ARG A 114 1.82 -24.07 12.00
N ARG A 115 2.57 -24.30 13.09
CA ARG A 115 3.17 -25.59 13.47
C ARG A 115 3.96 -26.22 12.33
N GLN A 116 4.71 -25.39 11.61
CA GLN A 116 5.61 -25.77 10.53
C GLN A 116 7.05 -25.89 11.05
N ASN A 117 7.84 -26.66 10.32
CA ASN A 117 9.28 -26.80 10.51
C ASN A 117 9.92 -27.06 9.14
N PHE A 118 11.25 -27.17 9.10
CA PHE A 118 11.99 -27.37 7.85
C PHE A 118 11.82 -28.77 7.22
N ALA A 119 10.99 -29.67 7.76
CA ALA A 119 10.75 -30.99 7.13
C ALA A 119 10.06 -30.88 5.75
N GLY A 120 9.33 -29.79 5.51
CA GLY A 120 8.71 -29.47 4.21
C GLY A 120 9.63 -28.74 3.24
N VAL A 121 10.91 -28.56 3.58
CA VAL A 121 11.91 -27.80 2.82
C VAL A 121 13.07 -28.72 2.44
N ASP A 122 13.38 -28.75 1.14
CA ASP A 122 14.43 -29.58 0.56
C ASP A 122 15.41 -28.76 -0.26
N GLY A 123 16.60 -29.33 -0.50
CA GLY A 123 17.58 -28.77 -1.42
C GLY A 123 18.06 -27.36 -1.04
N VAL A 124 18.11 -27.03 0.26
CA VAL A 124 18.63 -25.74 0.72
C VAL A 124 20.12 -25.66 0.38
N TYR A 125 20.52 -24.61 -0.32
CA TYR A 125 21.93 -24.32 -0.59
C TYR A 125 22.23 -22.83 -0.45
N LEU A 126 23.51 -22.55 -0.19
CA LEU A 126 24.12 -21.23 -0.30
C LEU A 126 25.35 -21.34 -1.19
N ARG A 127 25.47 -20.43 -2.16
CA ARG A 127 26.64 -20.32 -3.02
C ARG A 127 27.15 -18.90 -3.09
N ILE A 128 28.44 -18.77 -3.38
CA ILE A 128 29.11 -17.49 -3.60
C ILE A 128 29.61 -17.47 -5.04
N VAL A 129 29.25 -16.42 -5.75
CA VAL A 129 29.57 -16.21 -7.17
C VAL A 129 30.41 -14.95 -7.29
N ASP A 130 31.43 -14.97 -8.16
CA ASP A 130 32.06 -13.74 -8.64
C ASP A 130 31.09 -13.01 -9.58
N GLU A 131 30.62 -11.83 -9.19
CA GLU A 131 29.61 -11.07 -9.95
C GLU A 131 30.13 -10.70 -11.34
N ARG A 132 31.45 -10.47 -11.49
CA ARG A 132 32.06 -10.04 -12.74
C ARG A 132 32.22 -11.18 -13.74
N GLY A 133 32.76 -12.31 -13.29
CA GLY A 133 32.98 -13.48 -14.13
C GLY A 133 31.76 -14.40 -14.24
N GLY A 134 30.80 -14.27 -13.34
CA GLY A 134 29.63 -15.14 -13.22
C GLY A 134 29.94 -16.56 -12.74
N SER A 135 31.18 -16.82 -12.31
CA SER A 135 31.64 -18.13 -11.89
C SER A 135 31.30 -18.42 -10.42
N GLU A 136 30.74 -19.61 -10.16
CA GLU A 136 30.48 -20.09 -8.81
C GLU A 136 31.82 -20.47 -8.13
N LEU A 137 32.14 -19.77 -7.04
CA LEU A 137 33.38 -19.92 -6.29
C LEU A 137 33.25 -20.95 -5.16
N ILE A 138 32.16 -20.86 -4.40
CA ILE A 138 31.88 -21.71 -3.24
C ILE A 138 30.44 -22.18 -3.29
N ARG A 139 30.20 -23.45 -2.93
CA ARG A 139 28.87 -24.01 -2.74
C ARG A 139 28.79 -24.78 -1.43
N PHE A 140 27.75 -24.53 -0.66
CA PHE A 140 27.35 -25.33 0.49
C PHE A 140 25.90 -25.78 0.30
N THR A 141 25.68 -27.09 0.31
CA THR A 141 24.33 -27.67 0.36
C THR A 141 24.06 -28.12 1.79
N LEU A 142 22.95 -27.68 2.35
CA LEU A 142 22.53 -28.02 3.68
C LEU A 142 21.80 -29.37 3.66
N ASP A 143 22.29 -30.33 4.43
CA ASP A 143 21.58 -31.59 4.66
C ASP A 143 20.25 -31.34 5.38
N ARG A 144 19.23 -32.15 5.03
CA ARG A 144 17.88 -32.04 5.56
C ARG A 144 17.89 -31.96 7.09
N THR A 145 17.27 -30.93 7.62
CA THR A 145 17.09 -30.75 9.07
C THR A 145 15.92 -31.59 9.55
N SER A 146 16.09 -32.34 10.63
CA SER A 146 15.08 -33.25 11.18
C SER A 146 14.43 -32.76 12.49
N GLY A 147 14.77 -31.55 12.93
CA GLY A 147 14.29 -31.01 14.19
C GLY A 147 13.04 -30.15 14.07
N VAL A 148 12.74 -29.44 15.16
CA VAL A 148 11.58 -28.55 15.32
C VAL A 148 11.93 -27.09 14.99
N GLU A 149 13.08 -26.87 14.36
CA GLU A 149 13.58 -25.53 14.13
C GLU A 149 12.70 -24.77 13.12
N THR A 150 12.57 -23.47 13.36
CA THR A 150 11.78 -22.55 12.53
C THR A 150 12.63 -21.44 11.92
N ALA A 151 13.91 -21.40 12.26
CA ALA A 151 14.93 -20.56 11.64
C ALA A 151 16.25 -21.33 11.48
N ILE A 152 17.09 -20.95 10.50
CA ILE A 152 18.42 -21.53 10.30
C ILE A 152 19.42 -20.50 9.80
N VAL A 153 20.61 -20.47 10.40
CA VAL A 153 21.78 -19.81 9.83
C VAL A 153 22.47 -20.79 8.89
N VAL A 154 22.42 -20.52 7.59
CA VAL A 154 22.97 -21.41 6.56
C VAL A 154 24.48 -21.25 6.48
N GLY A 155 24.98 -20.03 6.42
CA GLY A 155 26.42 -19.76 6.39
C GLY A 155 26.74 -18.32 6.76
N GLU A 156 28.03 -18.03 6.89
CA GLU A 156 28.51 -16.70 7.23
C GLU A 156 29.78 -16.34 6.44
N LEU A 157 29.88 -15.07 6.04
CA LEU A 157 31.13 -14.46 5.64
C LEU A 157 31.77 -13.80 6.85
N TYR A 158 33.08 -13.92 7.01
CA TYR A 158 33.79 -13.26 8.10
C TYR A 158 35.18 -12.81 7.67
N ARG A 159 35.67 -11.76 8.34
CA ARG A 159 37.02 -11.24 8.16
C ARG A 159 37.99 -12.00 9.05
N HIS A 160 39.15 -12.32 8.49
CA HIS A 160 40.24 -12.94 9.23
C HIS A 160 41.57 -12.53 8.60
N ASN A 161 42.41 -11.83 9.37
CA ASN A 161 43.71 -11.31 8.90
C ASN A 161 43.60 -10.46 7.62
N GLY A 162 42.57 -9.63 7.51
CA GLY A 162 42.35 -8.76 6.35
C GLY A 162 41.70 -9.46 5.14
N GLU A 163 41.49 -10.77 5.20
CA GLU A 163 40.85 -11.56 4.14
C GLU A 163 39.41 -11.90 4.50
N TRP A 164 38.54 -12.00 3.48
CA TRP A 164 37.22 -12.58 3.64
C TRP A 164 37.27 -14.09 3.50
N LYS A 165 36.53 -14.77 4.38
CA LYS A 165 36.37 -16.22 4.41
C LYS A 165 34.90 -16.56 4.53
N PHE A 166 34.53 -17.75 4.07
CA PHE A 166 33.20 -18.31 4.25
C PHE A 166 33.23 -19.45 5.27
N ASN A 167 32.19 -19.57 6.09
CA ASN A 167 31.98 -20.66 7.03
C ASN A 167 30.59 -21.27 6.78
N ALA A 168 30.53 -22.57 6.50
CA ALA A 168 29.27 -23.31 6.36
C ALA A 168 28.73 -23.64 7.76
N VAL A 169 27.63 -23.01 8.17
CA VAL A 169 27.13 -23.09 9.55
C VAL A 169 26.05 -24.17 9.69
N GLY A 170 24.95 -24.04 8.95
CA GLY A 170 23.82 -24.98 9.00
C GLY A 170 23.24 -25.23 10.40
N SER A 171 23.12 -24.18 11.22
CA SER A 171 22.64 -24.28 12.61
C SER A 171 21.21 -23.76 12.72
N GLY A 172 20.30 -24.62 13.19
CA GLY A 172 18.88 -24.29 13.35
C GLY A 172 18.56 -23.66 14.72
N TYR A 173 17.45 -22.93 14.76
CA TYR A 173 16.94 -22.19 15.91
C TYR A 173 15.42 -22.43 16.06
N THR A 174 14.99 -22.64 17.30
CA THR A 174 13.58 -22.59 17.72
C THR A 174 13.24 -21.16 18.15
N GLY A 175 12.01 -20.68 17.91
CA GLY A 175 11.62 -19.28 18.15
C GLY A 175 11.68 -18.38 16.90
N GLY A 176 11.90 -18.95 15.71
CA GLY A 176 11.83 -18.25 14.43
C GLY A 176 12.80 -17.06 14.32
N LEU A 177 12.37 -16.03 13.61
CA LEU A 177 13.16 -14.82 13.41
C LEU A 177 13.43 -14.07 14.72
N ALA A 178 12.48 -14.06 15.67
CA ALA A 178 12.65 -13.36 16.94
C ALA A 178 13.80 -13.94 17.77
N ALA A 179 13.86 -15.27 17.92
CA ALA A 179 14.98 -15.91 18.61
C ALA A 179 16.31 -15.70 17.89
N LEU A 180 16.29 -15.71 16.55
CA LEU A 180 17.48 -15.45 15.75
C LEU A 180 18.00 -14.01 15.94
N CYS A 181 17.11 -13.01 15.88
CA CYS A 181 17.43 -11.62 16.15
C CYS A 181 18.01 -11.43 17.56
N GLY A 182 17.37 -12.02 18.59
CA GLY A 182 17.88 -11.97 19.96
C GLY A 182 19.28 -12.59 20.10
N SER A 183 19.55 -13.68 19.37
CA SER A 183 20.89 -14.30 19.34
C SER A 183 21.96 -13.36 18.78
N PHE A 184 21.60 -12.47 17.85
CA PHE A 184 22.46 -11.45 17.26
C PHE A 184 22.35 -10.08 17.95
N GLY A 185 21.55 -9.95 19.01
CA GLY A 185 21.42 -8.71 19.80
C GLY A 185 20.51 -7.66 19.18
N ILE A 186 19.57 -8.07 18.33
CA ILE A 186 18.50 -7.22 17.81
C ILE A 186 17.24 -7.47 18.64
N ASP A 187 16.67 -6.40 19.19
CA ASP A 187 15.44 -6.46 19.97
C ASP A 187 14.22 -6.39 19.04
N VAL A 188 13.62 -7.55 18.76
CA VAL A 188 12.36 -7.60 18.01
C VAL A 188 11.22 -7.40 19.00
N ALA A 189 10.50 -6.28 18.86
CA ALA A 189 9.24 -6.10 19.58
C ALA A 189 8.23 -7.15 19.10
N GLU A 190 8.03 -8.20 19.89
CA GLU A 190 6.96 -9.17 19.61
C GLU A 190 5.61 -8.45 19.68
N PRO A 191 4.70 -8.67 18.71
CA PRO A 191 3.32 -8.25 18.89
C PRO A 191 2.77 -8.97 20.13
N ALA A 192 2.21 -8.19 21.06
CA ALA A 192 1.60 -8.74 22.27
C ALA A 192 0.63 -9.89 21.90
N PRO A 193 0.61 -10.99 22.67
CA PRO A 193 -0.25 -12.12 22.36
C PRO A 193 -1.69 -11.65 22.20
N ALA A 194 -2.31 -12.04 21.08
CA ALA A 194 -3.69 -11.69 20.79
C ALA A 194 -4.58 -12.11 21.99
N PRO A 195 -5.52 -11.26 22.44
CA PRO A 195 -6.42 -11.63 23.52
C PRO A 195 -7.17 -12.92 23.14
N PRO A 196 -7.43 -13.82 24.10
CA PRO A 196 -8.09 -15.10 23.82
C PRO A 196 -9.41 -14.85 23.11
N ALA A 197 -9.66 -15.63 22.05
CA ALA A 197 -10.88 -15.52 21.26
C ALA A 197 -12.12 -15.62 22.18
N PRO A 198 -13.15 -14.78 21.97
CA PRO A 198 -14.39 -14.91 22.72
C PRO A 198 -15.00 -16.30 22.49
N ALA A 199 -15.47 -16.92 23.59
CA ALA A 199 -16.09 -18.23 23.54
C ALA A 199 -17.20 -18.30 22.47
N PRO A 200 -17.35 -19.42 21.75
CA PRO A 200 -18.37 -19.55 20.71
C PRO A 200 -19.75 -19.27 21.30
N ALA A 201 -20.50 -18.40 20.63
CA ALA A 201 -21.87 -18.10 21.01
C ALA A 201 -22.72 -19.39 20.98
N PRO A 202 -23.65 -19.59 21.93
CA PRO A 202 -24.53 -20.75 21.92
C PRO A 202 -25.32 -20.81 20.60
N PRO A 203 -25.60 -22.02 20.08
CA PRO A 203 -26.31 -22.19 18.83
C PRO A 203 -27.69 -21.51 18.89
N ALA A 204 -28.05 -20.81 17.82
CA ALA A 204 -29.33 -20.15 17.70
C ALA A 204 -30.48 -21.18 17.81
N PRO A 205 -31.60 -20.83 18.48
CA PRO A 205 -32.75 -21.72 18.55
C PRO A 205 -33.33 -21.95 17.14
N PRO A 206 -33.91 -23.13 16.88
CA PRO A 206 -34.47 -23.47 15.58
C PRO A 206 -35.62 -22.52 15.20
N PRO A 207 -35.82 -22.23 13.90
CA PRO A 207 -36.89 -21.36 13.45
C PRO A 207 -38.26 -21.96 13.78
N ALA A 208 -39.17 -21.11 14.29
CA ALA A 208 -40.54 -21.50 14.58
C ALA A 208 -41.30 -21.87 13.28
N PRO A 209 -42.20 -22.87 13.32
CA PRO A 209 -42.95 -23.29 12.14
C PRO A 209 -43.90 -22.20 11.64
N SER A 210 -43.92 -21.99 10.33
CA SER A 210 -44.76 -21.02 9.63
C SER A 210 -46.25 -21.26 9.90
N ALA A 211 -46.97 -20.23 10.34
CA ALA A 211 -48.41 -20.27 10.54
C ALA A 211 -49.15 -20.40 9.18
N GLN A 212 -50.13 -21.32 9.12
CA GLN A 212 -51.03 -21.49 7.97
C GLN A 212 -51.99 -20.30 7.80
N PRO A 213 -52.49 -20.03 6.57
CA PRO A 213 -53.41 -18.93 6.30
C PRO A 213 -54.80 -19.19 6.90
N SER A 214 -55.34 -18.20 7.61
CA SER A 214 -56.70 -18.22 8.14
C SER A 214 -57.76 -17.75 7.12
N LYS A 215 -58.96 -18.31 7.27
CA LYS A 215 -60.14 -18.26 6.38
C LYS A 215 -60.77 -16.83 6.29
N PRO A 216 -61.45 -16.45 5.19
CA PRO A 216 -62.04 -15.11 5.04
C PRO A 216 -63.27 -14.89 5.94
N ALA A 217 -63.42 -13.66 6.44
CA ALA A 217 -64.51 -13.22 7.31
C ALA A 217 -65.83 -12.93 6.54
N PRO A 218 -67.01 -13.12 7.16
CA PRO A 218 -68.31 -12.82 6.57
C PRO A 218 -68.69 -11.31 6.66
N PRO A 219 -69.65 -10.83 5.84
CA PRO A 219 -69.93 -9.41 5.66
C PRO A 219 -70.72 -8.76 6.80
N ALA A 220 -70.47 -7.47 7.02
CA ALA A 220 -71.03 -6.64 8.10
C ALA A 220 -72.50 -6.23 7.87
N GLN A 221 -73.29 -6.21 8.94
CA GLN A 221 -74.67 -5.69 8.99
C GLN A 221 -74.74 -4.18 9.28
N PRO A 222 -75.82 -3.47 8.87
CA PRO A 222 -75.94 -2.01 9.00
C PRO A 222 -76.44 -1.55 10.38
N ALA A 223 -76.03 -0.34 10.78
CA ALA A 223 -76.34 0.30 12.05
C ALA A 223 -77.78 0.87 12.17
N PRO A 224 -78.37 0.92 13.37
CA PRO A 224 -79.64 1.61 13.62
C PRO A 224 -79.48 3.10 14.04
N PRO A 225 -80.54 3.93 13.89
CA PRO A 225 -80.46 5.39 13.86
C PRO A 225 -80.63 6.10 15.23
N ALA A 226 -80.24 7.39 15.24
CA ALA A 226 -80.21 8.30 16.39
C ALA A 226 -81.59 8.77 16.92
N GLN A 227 -81.63 9.17 18.21
CA GLN A 227 -82.71 9.97 18.81
C GLN A 227 -82.16 11.09 19.74
N PRO A 228 -82.77 12.29 19.77
CA PRO A 228 -82.51 13.39 20.73
C PRO A 228 -83.72 13.65 21.68
N PRO A 229 -83.81 14.76 22.46
CA PRO A 229 -82.92 15.24 23.54
C PRO A 229 -83.68 15.61 24.85
N GLY A 230 -82.94 15.88 25.93
CA GLY A 230 -83.40 16.61 27.12
C GLY A 230 -82.40 16.40 28.28
N GLY A 231 -81.87 17.38 29.01
CA GLY A 231 -82.14 18.79 29.16
C GLY A 231 -81.99 19.09 30.65
N THR A 232 -80.96 19.85 31.08
CA THR A 232 -81.03 20.83 32.19
C THR A 232 -79.66 21.47 32.50
N ARG A 233 -79.62 22.79 32.24
CA ARG A 233 -79.10 23.91 33.05
C ARG A 233 -77.59 23.99 33.39
N SER A 234 -76.94 24.94 32.72
CA SER A 234 -75.81 25.74 33.21
C SER A 234 -76.26 26.74 34.32
N PRO A 235 -75.32 27.40 35.02
CA PRO A 235 -74.82 28.65 34.44
C PRO A 235 -73.34 29.01 34.72
N LEU A 236 -72.83 29.87 33.82
CA LEU A 236 -71.97 31.03 34.07
C LEU A 236 -70.52 30.82 34.56
N ASN A 237 -69.55 31.10 33.67
CA ASN A 237 -68.70 32.28 33.87
C ASN A 237 -68.26 32.92 32.53
N LEU A 238 -68.25 34.26 32.55
CA LEU A 238 -68.06 35.24 31.48
C LEU A 238 -66.59 35.24 30.99
N GLY A 239 -66.28 35.44 29.70
CA GLY A 239 -66.40 36.70 28.95
C GLY A 239 -65.12 37.54 29.15
N ARG A 240 -64.55 38.28 28.21
CA ARG A 240 -64.72 38.52 26.76
C ARG A 240 -63.46 39.35 26.36
N PRO A 241 -63.22 39.59 25.06
CA PRO A 241 -62.02 40.22 24.51
C PRO A 241 -62.16 41.72 24.19
N SER A 242 -61.03 42.28 23.73
CA SER A 242 -60.84 43.31 22.68
C SER A 242 -61.31 44.76 22.91
N GLN A 243 -60.74 45.63 22.05
CA GLN A 243 -61.08 47.02 21.65
C GLN A 243 -60.04 48.05 22.11
N GLN A 244 -59.63 49.07 21.34
CA GLN A 244 -60.14 49.67 20.09
C GLN A 244 -59.04 50.62 19.56
N GLY A 245 -58.84 50.76 18.25
CA GLY A 245 -59.37 51.89 17.45
C GLY A 245 -58.29 52.99 17.31
N GLY A 246 -58.06 53.68 16.20
CA GLY A 246 -58.67 53.77 14.87
C GLY A 246 -57.90 54.85 14.07
N GLY A 247 -58.33 55.14 12.84
CA GLY A 247 -57.95 56.36 12.10
C GLY A 247 -57.10 56.16 10.85
N THR A 248 -57.68 56.49 9.69
CA THR A 248 -57.08 56.55 8.35
C THR A 248 -56.70 58.03 7.98
N PRO A 249 -56.38 58.43 6.72
CA PRO A 249 -55.09 59.01 6.27
C PRO A 249 -55.24 60.50 5.81
N PRO A 250 -54.25 61.19 5.17
CA PRO A 250 -53.92 61.02 3.73
C PRO A 250 -52.43 61.28 3.34
N ALA A 251 -52.16 61.22 2.03
CA ALA A 251 -50.88 61.23 1.30
C ALA A 251 -50.30 62.67 1.01
N PRO A 252 -49.48 62.92 -0.04
CA PRO A 252 -48.03 62.70 -0.19
C PRO A 252 -47.22 63.97 -0.59
N SER A 253 -45.90 63.80 -0.78
CA SER A 253 -45.00 64.45 -1.77
C SER A 253 -43.89 65.43 -1.31
N SER A 254 -42.82 65.41 -2.13
CA SER A 254 -41.68 66.35 -2.28
C SER A 254 -40.51 66.20 -1.27
N GLY A 255 -39.23 66.17 -1.65
CA GLY A 255 -38.60 66.34 -2.96
C GLY A 255 -37.09 65.99 -2.91
N ALA A 256 -36.51 65.70 -4.07
CA ALA A 256 -35.08 65.88 -4.39
C ALA A 256 -34.86 67.36 -4.84
N PRO A 257 -33.70 67.87 -5.32
CA PRO A 257 -32.45 67.20 -5.78
C PRO A 257 -31.13 68.01 -5.54
N ASP A 258 -30.10 67.72 -6.36
CA ASP A 258 -28.89 68.49 -6.75
C ASP A 258 -27.57 68.31 -5.97
N ALA A 259 -26.37 68.42 -6.54
CA ALA A 259 -25.78 68.31 -7.90
C ALA A 259 -24.25 68.65 -7.80
N ALA A 260 -23.41 68.08 -8.69
CA ALA A 260 -22.19 68.64 -9.34
C ALA A 260 -20.99 69.16 -8.48
N SER A 261 -19.68 69.15 -8.79
CA SER A 261 -18.73 68.80 -9.90
C SER A 261 -17.31 69.35 -9.43
N PRO A 262 -16.21 69.52 -10.24
CA PRO A 262 -15.46 68.65 -11.16
C PRO A 262 -13.88 68.76 -11.09
N ARG A 263 -13.18 67.97 -11.95
CA ARG A 263 -11.86 68.19 -12.65
C ARG A 263 -10.54 68.21 -11.81
N VAL A 264 -9.37 67.72 -12.26
CA VAL A 264 -8.54 68.03 -13.46
C VAL A 264 -7.48 66.93 -13.72
N LEU A 265 -7.11 66.70 -14.99
CA LEU A 265 -5.97 65.90 -15.50
C LEU A 265 -4.89 66.85 -16.10
N PRO A 266 -3.59 66.50 -16.15
CA PRO A 266 -2.83 66.67 -17.42
C PRO A 266 -1.72 65.57 -17.63
N PRO A 267 -0.80 65.63 -18.64
CA PRO A 267 -0.93 64.92 -19.93
C PRO A 267 0.25 63.97 -20.28
N ALA A 268 0.13 63.28 -21.42
CA ALA A 268 1.14 62.43 -22.06
C ALA A 268 2.18 63.21 -22.91
N PRO A 269 3.30 62.57 -23.27
CA PRO A 269 3.78 62.56 -24.67
C PRO A 269 4.27 61.14 -25.07
N GLY A 270 4.36 60.68 -26.31
CA GLY A 270 4.21 61.22 -27.65
C GLY A 270 4.59 60.10 -28.64
N ALA A 271 3.98 60.09 -29.82
CA ALA A 271 4.02 59.00 -30.81
C ALA A 271 5.38 58.83 -31.53
N ARG A 272 5.65 57.60 -32.03
CA ARG A 272 6.41 57.38 -33.27
C ARG A 272 5.72 56.33 -34.16
N PRO A 273 5.82 56.45 -35.50
CA PRO A 273 4.89 55.85 -36.43
C PRO A 273 5.32 54.48 -36.96
N ALA A 274 4.32 53.69 -37.38
CA ALA A 274 4.49 52.52 -38.22
C ALA A 274 4.68 52.92 -39.70
N PRO A 275 5.40 52.15 -40.52
CA PRO A 275 5.18 52.09 -41.95
C PRO A 275 4.32 50.88 -42.34
N ALA A 276 3.49 51.09 -43.35
CA ALA A 276 2.53 50.16 -43.95
C ALA A 276 3.14 49.42 -45.19
N PRO A 277 2.39 48.66 -46.00
CA PRO A 277 2.72 47.28 -46.37
C PRO A 277 3.27 47.11 -47.80
N ALA A 278 3.91 45.97 -48.07
CA ALA A 278 4.19 45.51 -49.44
C ALA A 278 3.78 44.04 -49.63
N GLN A 279 3.16 43.80 -50.79
CA GLN A 279 2.42 42.61 -51.25
C GLN A 279 3.33 41.45 -51.75
N PRO A 280 2.78 40.28 -52.13
CA PRO A 280 3.44 38.98 -52.07
C PRO A 280 4.25 38.66 -53.34
N GLN A 281 5.38 37.98 -53.17
CA GLN A 281 6.09 37.33 -54.27
C GLN A 281 6.61 35.95 -53.85
N GLY A 282 6.59 35.04 -54.83
CA GLY A 282 6.52 33.60 -54.65
C GLY A 282 7.83 32.89 -54.27
N THR A 283 7.66 31.61 -53.97
CA THR A 283 8.68 30.63 -53.59
C THR A 283 9.73 30.38 -54.68
N PRO A 284 11.00 30.17 -54.27
CA PRO A 284 11.85 29.11 -54.81
C PRO A 284 12.35 28.14 -53.71
N PRO A 285 12.88 26.95 -54.09
CA PRO A 285 12.92 25.78 -53.23
C PRO A 285 14.10 25.74 -52.24
N ALA A 286 13.96 24.86 -51.24
CA ALA A 286 14.83 24.65 -50.08
C ALA A 286 16.28 24.26 -50.42
N PRO A 287 17.24 24.68 -49.58
CA PRO A 287 18.45 23.91 -49.30
C PRO A 287 18.31 23.11 -47.98
N SER A 288 18.88 21.92 -48.02
CA SER A 288 18.84 20.82 -47.06
C SER A 288 19.21 21.20 -45.63
N SER A 289 18.41 20.74 -44.67
CA SER A 289 18.72 20.81 -43.23
C SER A 289 19.96 19.99 -42.89
N SER A 290 20.99 20.64 -42.34
CA SER A 290 21.99 19.96 -41.53
C SER A 290 21.32 19.43 -40.26
N ALA A 291 21.43 18.14 -40.02
CA ALA A 291 20.89 17.47 -38.84
C ALA A 291 21.40 18.10 -37.52
N PRO A 292 20.56 18.22 -36.46
CA PRO A 292 21.05 18.55 -35.13
C PRO A 292 21.95 17.42 -34.62
N ALA A 293 23.06 17.77 -33.99
CA ALA A 293 23.90 16.81 -33.28
C ALA A 293 23.07 16.00 -32.25
N PRO A 294 23.34 14.70 -32.07
CA PRO A 294 22.61 13.88 -31.12
C PRO A 294 22.79 14.45 -29.71
N ALA A 295 21.68 14.69 -29.03
CA ALA A 295 21.68 15.01 -27.61
C ALA A 295 22.41 13.88 -26.85
N PRO A 296 23.22 14.20 -25.82
CA PRO A 296 23.85 13.18 -25.00
C PRO A 296 22.76 12.27 -24.39
N PRO A 297 23.02 10.96 -24.28
CA PRO A 297 22.03 10.03 -23.74
C PRO A 297 21.65 10.44 -22.32
N ALA A 298 20.35 10.56 -22.07
CA ALA A 298 19.81 10.82 -20.74
C ALA A 298 20.28 9.70 -19.78
N ALA A 299 20.82 10.09 -18.63
CA ALA A 299 21.07 9.18 -17.52
C ALA A 299 19.74 8.53 -17.09
N PRO A 300 19.73 7.22 -16.73
CA PRO A 300 18.51 6.57 -16.27
C PRO A 300 18.10 7.17 -14.91
N SER A 301 17.01 7.93 -14.90
CA SER A 301 16.38 8.36 -13.65
C SER A 301 15.47 7.23 -13.16
N LEU A 302 15.92 6.50 -12.13
CA LEU A 302 15.11 5.49 -11.46
C LEU A 302 14.01 6.20 -10.65
N GLN A 303 12.91 6.58 -11.32
CA GLN A 303 11.80 7.34 -10.73
C GLN A 303 10.71 6.46 -10.09
N LYS A 304 10.86 5.13 -10.10
CA LYS A 304 9.83 4.21 -9.60
C LYS A 304 10.43 3.07 -8.78
N ILE A 305 9.74 2.69 -7.73
CA ILE A 305 10.05 1.57 -6.85
C ILE A 305 8.83 0.64 -6.83
N GLU A 306 9.02 -0.64 -7.15
CA GLU A 306 7.95 -1.62 -7.13
C GLU A 306 8.07 -2.51 -5.90
N LEU A 307 6.99 -2.60 -5.12
CA LEU A 307 6.86 -3.56 -4.02
C LEU A 307 6.30 -4.85 -4.60
N THR A 308 7.08 -5.92 -4.55
CA THR A 308 6.79 -7.18 -5.27
C THR A 308 6.36 -8.30 -4.33
N LYS A 309 6.83 -8.28 -3.08
CA LYS A 309 6.48 -9.29 -2.07
C LYS A 309 5.54 -8.72 -1.02
N ARG A 310 4.62 -9.56 -0.56
CA ARG A 310 3.79 -9.25 0.61
C ARG A 310 4.68 -8.88 1.79
N GLY A 311 4.34 -7.80 2.47
CA GLY A 311 5.10 -7.26 3.58
C GLY A 311 6.19 -6.26 3.18
N ASP A 312 6.57 -6.17 1.90
CA ASP A 312 7.56 -5.17 1.42
C ASP A 312 7.17 -3.78 1.92
N LYS A 313 8.11 -3.07 2.55
CA LYS A 313 7.89 -1.73 3.11
C LYS A 313 8.86 -0.72 2.54
N ILE A 314 8.36 0.50 2.38
CA ILE A 314 9.18 1.66 2.07
C ILE A 314 8.63 2.89 2.79
N SER A 315 9.51 3.71 3.35
CA SER A 315 9.11 5.01 3.90
C SER A 315 8.98 6.04 2.79
N LEU A 316 7.94 6.87 2.85
CA LEU A 316 7.83 8.02 1.95
C LEU A 316 8.95 9.01 2.25
N GLU A 317 9.55 9.52 1.18
CA GLU A 317 10.51 10.60 1.29
C GLU A 317 9.81 11.94 1.46
N LYS A 318 10.43 12.83 2.24
CA LYS A 318 10.02 14.24 2.29
C LYS A 318 10.22 14.89 0.94
N LYS A 319 9.35 15.82 0.58
CA LYS A 319 9.50 16.58 -0.65
C LYS A 319 10.77 17.43 -0.57
N ALA A 320 11.63 17.31 -1.58
CA ALA A 320 12.90 18.02 -1.66
C ALA A 320 12.77 19.51 -1.33
N GLY A 321 13.58 19.98 -0.37
CA GLY A 321 13.56 21.37 0.11
C GLY A 321 12.46 21.71 1.11
N THR A 322 11.73 20.72 1.64
CA THR A 322 10.69 20.92 2.66
C THR A 322 10.75 19.87 3.77
N ASP A 323 10.27 20.20 4.96
CA ASP A 323 10.09 19.24 6.06
C ASP A 323 8.79 18.43 6.00
N SER A 324 8.05 18.58 4.90
CA SER A 324 6.76 17.92 4.70
C SER A 324 6.89 16.81 3.67
N ILE A 325 6.12 15.74 3.86
CA ILE A 325 5.91 14.69 2.84
C ILE A 325 4.95 15.12 1.72
N GLY A 326 4.34 16.32 1.83
CA GLY A 326 3.43 16.86 0.81
C GLY A 326 2.10 16.12 0.72
N GLU A 327 1.31 16.42 -0.31
CA GLU A 327 0.15 15.60 -0.67
C GLU A 327 0.64 14.26 -1.25
N ILE A 328 -0.02 13.17 -0.86
CA ILE A 328 0.22 11.84 -1.41
C ILE A 328 -0.93 11.51 -2.37
N LEU A 329 -0.59 11.15 -3.61
CA LEU A 329 -1.56 10.71 -4.62
C LEU A 329 -1.48 9.20 -4.77
N ILE A 330 -2.62 8.53 -4.60
CA ILE A 330 -2.81 7.10 -4.79
C ILE A 330 -3.69 6.92 -6.02
N ASN A 331 -3.16 6.30 -7.06
CA ASN A 331 -3.84 6.06 -8.31
C ASN A 331 -4.05 4.57 -8.54
N LEU A 332 -5.29 4.15 -8.81
CA LEU A 332 -5.64 2.80 -9.24
C LEU A 332 -5.84 2.77 -10.75
N ASN A 333 -5.10 1.91 -11.44
CA ASN A 333 -5.26 1.65 -12.87
C ASN A 333 -5.46 0.15 -13.10
N TRP A 334 -6.18 -0.25 -14.16
CA TRP A 334 -6.46 -1.65 -14.46
C TRP A 334 -6.79 -1.87 -15.93
N ASN A 335 -6.71 -3.12 -16.37
CA ASN A 335 -7.03 -3.51 -17.73
C ASN A 335 -8.56 -3.54 -17.97
N GLN A 336 -9.04 -2.54 -18.70
CA GLN A 336 -10.47 -2.34 -18.98
C GLN A 336 -10.96 -3.04 -20.26
N ARG A 337 -10.23 -4.04 -20.82
CA ARG A 337 -10.55 -4.67 -22.12
C ARG A 337 -12.05 -5.02 -22.26
N LYS A 338 -12.79 -4.14 -22.93
CA LYS A 338 -14.11 -4.41 -23.52
C LYS A 338 -13.89 -5.04 -24.88
N SER A 339 -14.11 -6.35 -25.00
CA SER A 339 -14.01 -7.01 -26.31
C SER A 339 -15.25 -6.70 -27.15
N THR A 340 -15.07 -5.99 -28.26
CA THR A 340 -16.03 -5.92 -29.37
C THR A 340 -15.92 -7.19 -30.21
N GLY A 341 -16.75 -8.19 -29.93
CA GLY A 341 -16.82 -9.44 -30.68
C GLY A 341 -18.26 -9.93 -30.87
N PHE A 342 -18.61 -10.32 -32.11
CA PHE A 342 -19.99 -10.59 -32.56
C PHE A 342 -20.64 -11.88 -31.98
N PHE A 343 -19.90 -12.66 -31.16
CA PHE A 343 -20.40 -13.85 -30.46
C PHE A 343 -19.64 -14.01 -29.12
N GLY A 344 -20.17 -13.50 -28.01
CA GLY A 344 -19.65 -13.79 -26.66
C GLY A 344 -19.65 -12.58 -25.73
N LYS A 345 -20.53 -12.60 -24.72
CA LYS A 345 -20.67 -11.54 -23.71
C LYS A 345 -19.69 -11.82 -22.56
N THR A 346 -18.46 -11.35 -22.64
CA THR A 346 -17.55 -11.24 -21.49
C THR A 346 -17.52 -9.80 -21.01
N SER A 347 -18.12 -9.54 -19.85
CA SER A 347 -18.07 -8.25 -19.17
C SER A 347 -16.65 -7.97 -18.66
N GLY A 348 -16.16 -6.75 -18.85
CA GLY A 348 -14.94 -6.28 -18.21
C GLY A 348 -15.11 -6.19 -16.69
N VAL A 349 -13.99 -6.15 -15.96
CA VAL A 349 -13.99 -5.99 -14.50
C VAL A 349 -14.02 -4.51 -14.17
N ASP A 350 -14.98 -4.09 -13.34
CA ASP A 350 -15.06 -2.74 -12.78
C ASP A 350 -14.40 -2.73 -11.40
N LEU A 351 -13.28 -2.02 -11.27
CA LEU A 351 -12.56 -1.89 -10.01
C LEU A 351 -12.80 -0.52 -9.40
N ASP A 352 -13.05 -0.53 -8.10
CA ASP A 352 -13.17 0.66 -7.26
C ASP A 352 -12.04 0.74 -6.25
N LEU A 353 -11.64 1.96 -5.92
CA LEU A 353 -10.67 2.31 -4.89
C LEU A 353 -11.36 2.81 -3.62
N GLY A 354 -10.87 2.34 -2.47
CA GLY A 354 -11.31 2.83 -1.17
C GLY A 354 -10.24 2.66 -0.10
N CYS A 355 -10.52 3.18 1.09
CA CYS A 355 -9.66 2.95 2.24
C CYS A 355 -10.44 2.90 3.56
N LEU A 356 -9.80 2.32 4.57
CA LEU A 356 -10.15 2.55 5.97
C LEU A 356 -9.07 3.43 6.59
N PHE A 357 -9.47 4.43 7.39
CA PHE A 357 -8.54 5.34 8.08
C PHE A 357 -8.70 5.23 9.60
N GLU A 358 -7.60 5.41 10.32
CA GLU A 358 -7.55 5.58 11.77
C GLU A 358 -6.74 6.83 12.08
N LEU A 359 -7.34 7.76 12.83
CA LEU A 359 -6.67 8.94 13.35
C LEU A 359 -6.03 8.65 14.72
N LYS A 360 -5.08 9.48 15.12
CA LYS A 360 -4.36 9.33 16.40
C LYS A 360 -5.24 9.51 17.64
N ASP A 361 -6.36 10.21 17.50
CA ASP A 361 -7.37 10.35 18.55
C ASP A 361 -8.33 9.13 18.65
N GLY A 362 -8.12 8.11 17.81
CA GLY A 362 -8.89 6.88 17.80
C GLY A 362 -10.13 6.90 16.91
N ARG A 363 -10.46 8.03 16.27
CA ARG A 363 -11.52 8.06 15.25
C ARG A 363 -11.15 7.18 14.07
N LYS A 364 -12.12 6.42 13.59
CA LYS A 364 -11.98 5.47 12.49
C LYS A 364 -13.13 5.62 11.52
N GLY A 365 -12.87 5.37 10.25
CA GLY A 365 -13.90 5.38 9.23
C GLY A 365 -13.41 4.84 7.91
N THR A 366 -14.16 5.13 6.85
CA THR A 366 -13.87 4.69 5.49
C THR A 366 -14.03 5.85 4.52
N VAL A 367 -13.21 5.85 3.47
CA VAL A 367 -13.38 6.68 2.29
C VAL A 367 -13.65 5.76 1.10
N GLN A 368 -14.82 5.89 0.47
CA GLN A 368 -15.27 5.04 -0.63
C GLN A 368 -16.53 5.56 -1.35
N ALA A 369 -16.74 5.10 -2.59
CA ALA A 369 -17.90 5.44 -3.41
C ALA A 369 -19.23 4.80 -2.95
N LEU A 370 -19.25 3.52 -2.53
CA LEU A 370 -20.48 2.76 -2.19
C LEU A 370 -21.32 3.34 -1.04
N GLY A 371 -20.72 4.19 -0.21
CA GLY A 371 -21.38 4.89 0.89
C GLY A 371 -21.43 6.41 0.71
N ARG A 372 -21.04 6.91 -0.47
CA ARG A 372 -20.84 8.35 -0.77
C ARG A 372 -19.91 9.04 0.23
N ALA A 373 -18.96 8.29 0.80
CA ALA A 373 -18.02 8.77 1.80
C ALA A 373 -16.73 9.20 1.10
N PHE A 374 -16.74 10.33 0.40
CA PHE A 374 -15.59 10.78 -0.41
C PHE A 374 -14.47 11.43 0.38
N GLY A 375 -14.68 11.73 1.67
CA GLY A 375 -13.68 12.34 2.53
C GLY A 375 -13.39 13.82 2.21
N SER A 376 -12.31 14.35 2.78
CA SER A 376 -11.85 15.74 2.65
C SER A 376 -10.34 15.79 2.89
N LEU A 377 -9.64 16.71 2.21
CA LEU A 377 -8.22 16.98 2.51
C LEU A 377 -8.04 18.02 3.62
N ASN A 378 -9.03 18.89 3.82
CA ASN A 378 -8.93 20.02 4.76
C ASN A 378 -9.53 19.68 6.12
N ASP A 379 -10.53 18.81 6.12
CA ASP A 379 -11.24 18.32 7.30
C ASP A 379 -10.95 16.83 7.50
N GLU A 380 -11.26 16.30 8.68
CA GLU A 380 -11.26 14.84 8.89
C GLU A 380 -12.03 14.16 7.74
N PRO A 381 -11.45 13.13 7.09
CA PRO A 381 -10.30 12.33 7.54
C PRO A 381 -8.92 12.71 7.00
N TYR A 382 -8.78 13.86 6.33
CA TYR A 382 -7.56 14.26 5.61
C TYR A 382 -7.17 13.30 4.48
N VAL A 383 -8.13 12.50 4.06
CA VAL A 383 -8.08 11.57 2.93
C VAL A 383 -9.30 11.84 2.07
N MET A 384 -9.12 11.91 0.76
CA MET A 384 -10.19 12.23 -0.19
C MET A 384 -10.13 11.32 -1.41
N LEU A 385 -11.29 10.86 -1.88
CA LEU A 385 -11.46 10.19 -3.17
C LEU A 385 -12.01 11.20 -4.17
N ASP A 386 -11.31 11.41 -5.30
CA ASP A 386 -11.62 12.48 -6.27
C ASP A 386 -12.98 12.29 -6.98
N GLY A 387 -13.60 11.11 -6.83
CA GLY A 387 -14.92 10.75 -7.33
C GLY A 387 -14.99 9.26 -7.70
N ASP A 388 -16.20 8.80 -7.99
CA ASP A 388 -16.51 7.47 -8.54
C ASP A 388 -16.36 7.55 -10.06
N ASP A 389 -15.33 6.90 -10.66
CA ASP A 389 -15.19 6.87 -12.13
C ASP A 389 -16.07 5.77 -12.74
N ARG A 390 -17.38 6.05 -12.71
CA ARG A 390 -18.54 5.21 -13.07
C ARG A 390 -18.55 4.45 -14.40
N THR A 391 -17.50 4.49 -15.20
CA THR A 391 -17.53 4.00 -16.59
C THR A 391 -16.23 3.35 -17.08
N GLY A 392 -15.13 3.49 -16.34
CA GLY A 392 -13.79 3.19 -16.83
C GLY A 392 -13.45 3.94 -18.12
N THR A 393 -13.83 5.21 -18.23
CA THR A 393 -13.55 6.02 -19.45
C THR A 393 -12.50 7.11 -19.22
N LYS A 394 -12.11 7.38 -17.96
CA LYS A 394 -10.94 8.22 -17.73
C LYS A 394 -9.69 7.39 -17.95
N ALA A 395 -8.85 7.82 -18.90
CA ALA A 395 -7.56 7.20 -19.20
C ALA A 395 -6.61 7.10 -17.98
N GLY A 396 -6.94 7.76 -16.87
CA GLY A 396 -6.13 7.79 -15.65
C GLY A 396 -6.57 6.84 -14.53
N GLY A 397 -7.73 6.17 -14.59
CA GLY A 397 -8.24 5.36 -13.46
C GLY A 397 -8.77 6.18 -12.28
N GLU A 398 -8.82 5.59 -11.07
CA GLU A 398 -9.34 6.24 -9.85
C GLU A 398 -8.23 6.86 -8.99
N ASN A 399 -8.51 8.01 -8.35
CA ASN A 399 -7.54 8.75 -7.55
C ASN A 399 -8.03 8.97 -6.11
N MET A 400 -7.18 8.64 -5.16
CA MET A 400 -7.29 9.00 -3.76
C MET A 400 -6.12 9.89 -3.34
N ARG A 401 -6.36 10.87 -2.50
CA ARG A 401 -5.35 11.82 -2.00
C ARG A 401 -5.29 11.78 -0.48
N ILE A 402 -4.10 11.94 0.08
CA ILE A 402 -3.86 12.08 1.52
C ILE A 402 -3.13 13.40 1.76
N ASN A 403 -3.62 14.20 2.71
CA ASN A 403 -2.96 15.43 3.10
C ASN A 403 -1.80 15.14 4.08
N GLY A 404 -0.58 15.03 3.57
CA GLY A 404 0.59 14.79 4.41
C GLY A 404 1.00 15.95 5.33
N ALA A 405 0.40 17.14 5.20
CA ALA A 405 0.54 18.18 6.22
C ALA A 405 -0.19 17.83 7.53
N ARG A 406 -1.16 16.91 7.46
CA ARG A 406 -1.91 16.36 8.61
C ARG A 406 -1.36 15.01 9.07
N LEU A 407 -0.10 14.72 8.75
CA LEU A 407 0.57 13.49 9.15
C LEU A 407 0.44 13.21 10.66
N ARG A 408 0.56 14.25 11.49
CA ARG A 408 0.44 14.14 12.95
C ARG A 408 -0.93 13.71 13.45
N ASP A 409 -1.97 13.89 12.64
CA ASP A 409 -3.34 13.49 12.98
C ASP A 409 -3.65 12.05 12.53
N ILE A 410 -2.93 11.55 11.52
CA ILE A 410 -3.19 10.24 10.90
C ILE A 410 -2.34 9.18 11.59
N LYS A 411 -2.97 8.08 12.03
CA LYS A 411 -2.28 6.92 12.60
C LYS A 411 -1.95 5.89 11.53
N ARG A 412 -2.96 5.43 10.78
CA ARG A 412 -2.79 4.46 9.70
C ARG A 412 -3.97 4.46 8.73
N ILE A 413 -3.73 4.02 7.50
CA ILE A 413 -4.72 3.90 6.43
C ILE A 413 -4.48 2.57 5.71
N VAL A 414 -5.50 1.74 5.54
CA VAL A 414 -5.44 0.58 4.64
C VAL A 414 -6.15 0.92 3.34
N VAL A 415 -5.40 0.90 2.24
CA VAL A 415 -5.90 1.12 0.88
C VAL A 415 -6.37 -0.21 0.32
N TYR A 416 -7.56 -0.24 -0.28
CA TYR A 416 -8.11 -1.43 -0.88
C TYR A 416 -8.73 -1.15 -2.25
N ALA A 417 -8.76 -2.16 -3.09
CA ALA A 417 -9.55 -2.19 -4.32
C ALA A 417 -10.62 -3.28 -4.22
N PHE A 418 -11.77 -3.09 -4.86
CA PHE A 418 -12.81 -4.12 -4.94
C PHE A 418 -13.48 -4.16 -6.29
N ILE A 419 -13.97 -5.35 -6.65
CA ILE A 419 -14.71 -5.59 -7.87
C ILE A 419 -16.18 -5.27 -7.59
N TYR A 420 -16.67 -4.19 -8.20
CA TYR A 420 -18.06 -3.79 -8.08
C TYR A 420 -18.96 -4.53 -9.06
N GLU A 421 -18.54 -4.63 -10.31
CA GLU A 421 -19.21 -5.41 -11.35
C GLU A 421 -18.19 -6.31 -12.09
N GLY A 422 -18.63 -7.53 -12.43
CA GLY A 422 -17.82 -8.53 -13.12
C GLY A 422 -17.45 -9.72 -12.24
N ALA A 423 -16.82 -10.72 -12.86
CA ALA A 423 -16.34 -11.90 -12.13
C ALA A 423 -15.04 -11.59 -11.38
N ALA A 424 -14.87 -12.18 -10.20
CA ALA A 424 -13.64 -12.07 -9.42
C ALA A 424 -12.46 -12.75 -10.13
N ASN A 425 -11.82 -12.01 -11.04
CA ASN A 425 -10.68 -12.45 -11.83
C ASN A 425 -9.60 -11.36 -11.83
N TRP A 426 -8.82 -11.33 -10.75
CA TRP A 426 -7.74 -10.36 -10.53
C TRP A 426 -6.63 -10.45 -11.58
N ALA A 427 -6.37 -11.65 -12.13
CA ALA A 427 -5.42 -11.83 -13.24
C ALA A 427 -5.88 -11.12 -14.51
N GLN A 428 -7.20 -11.11 -14.79
CA GLN A 428 -7.74 -10.37 -15.92
C GLN A 428 -7.83 -8.87 -15.65
N ALA A 429 -8.13 -8.49 -14.41
CA ALA A 429 -8.20 -7.09 -14.02
C ALA A 429 -6.84 -6.40 -14.15
N ASP A 430 -5.72 -7.10 -13.87
CA ASP A 430 -4.35 -6.56 -14.00
C ASP A 430 -4.21 -5.19 -13.32
N GLY A 431 -4.73 -5.11 -12.09
CA GLY A 431 -4.84 -3.85 -11.39
C GLY A 431 -3.53 -3.46 -10.71
N VAL A 432 -3.21 -2.17 -10.76
CA VAL A 432 -1.98 -1.57 -10.26
C VAL A 432 -2.33 -0.32 -9.47
N VAL A 433 -1.84 -0.24 -8.24
CA VAL A 433 -1.86 0.98 -7.45
C VAL A 433 -0.50 1.66 -7.52
N THR A 434 -0.48 2.94 -7.89
CA THR A 434 0.70 3.80 -7.85
C THR A 434 0.53 4.86 -6.76
N ILE A 435 1.49 4.95 -5.84
CA ILE A 435 1.51 5.91 -4.74
C ILE A 435 2.63 6.92 -5.00
N LYS A 436 2.29 8.20 -5.07
CA LYS A 436 3.21 9.30 -5.38
C LYS A 436 3.29 10.27 -4.22
N GLY A 437 4.50 10.68 -3.86
CA GLY A 437 4.77 11.62 -2.77
C GLY A 437 6.00 12.47 -3.05
N GLY A 438 6.83 12.70 -2.03
CA GLY A 438 8.06 13.49 -2.15
C GLY A 438 9.25 12.80 -2.84
N GLY A 439 9.19 11.48 -2.99
CA GLY A 439 10.24 10.63 -3.59
C GLY A 439 9.77 9.84 -4.83
N PRO A 440 10.40 8.69 -5.14
CA PRO A 440 10.02 7.84 -6.27
C PRO A 440 8.55 7.38 -6.22
N ASP A 441 7.94 7.16 -7.38
CA ASP A 441 6.61 6.54 -7.48
C ASP A 441 6.67 5.10 -6.94
N ILE A 442 5.84 4.77 -5.96
CA ILE A 442 5.76 3.42 -5.40
C ILE A 442 4.66 2.65 -6.14
N ILE A 443 4.98 1.46 -6.66
CA ILE A 443 4.07 0.61 -7.44
C ILE A 443 3.72 -0.62 -6.61
N VAL A 444 2.43 -0.91 -6.49
CA VAL A 444 1.90 -2.14 -5.91
C VAL A 444 0.96 -2.80 -6.91
N ARG A 445 1.36 -3.96 -7.44
CA ARG A 445 0.55 -4.76 -8.38
C ARG A 445 -0.30 -5.76 -7.63
N MET A 446 -1.55 -5.93 -8.05
CA MET A 446 -2.44 -6.98 -7.54
C MET A 446 -2.21 -8.29 -8.32
N ASP A 447 -0.98 -8.81 -8.24
CA ASP A 447 -0.43 -9.92 -9.04
C ASP A 447 -0.43 -11.29 -8.33
N GLU A 448 -0.89 -11.35 -7.08
CA GLU A 448 -1.16 -12.62 -6.39
C GLU A 448 -2.47 -13.22 -6.92
N HIS A 449 -2.38 -14.09 -7.91
CA HIS A 449 -3.53 -14.67 -8.60
C HIS A 449 -3.97 -16.00 -7.97
N GLY A 450 -5.29 -16.25 -7.94
CA GLY A 450 -5.86 -17.51 -7.43
C GLY A 450 -7.06 -17.33 -6.49
N SER A 451 -7.28 -16.12 -5.99
CA SER A 451 -8.44 -15.77 -5.19
C SER A 451 -9.68 -15.53 -6.06
N ARG A 452 -10.82 -16.07 -5.64
CA ARG A 452 -12.16 -15.74 -6.17
C ARG A 452 -12.88 -14.68 -5.32
N LYS A 453 -12.20 -14.09 -4.34
CA LYS A 453 -12.78 -13.09 -3.46
C LYS A 453 -12.76 -11.72 -4.13
N GLY A 454 -13.82 -10.93 -3.94
CA GLY A 454 -14.06 -9.69 -4.69
C GLY A 454 -13.35 -8.43 -4.19
N MET A 455 -12.52 -8.52 -3.15
CA MET A 455 -11.79 -7.38 -2.60
C MET A 455 -10.32 -7.71 -2.37
N CYS A 456 -9.45 -6.72 -2.55
CA CYS A 456 -8.02 -6.77 -2.31
C CYS A 456 -7.59 -5.62 -1.39
N ALA A 457 -7.04 -5.90 -0.20
CA ALA A 457 -6.26 -4.92 0.53
C ALA A 457 -4.91 -4.77 -0.17
N VAL A 458 -4.62 -3.57 -0.67
CA VAL A 458 -3.48 -3.34 -1.55
C VAL A 458 -2.24 -2.93 -0.75
N ALA A 459 -2.38 -1.91 0.11
CA ALA A 459 -1.28 -1.39 0.89
C ALA A 459 -1.73 -0.86 2.27
N MET A 460 -0.86 -1.01 3.28
CA MET A 460 -0.97 -0.35 4.58
C MET A 460 -0.06 0.87 4.60
N ILE A 461 -0.61 2.01 5.01
CA ILE A 461 0.10 3.27 5.21
C ILE A 461 0.11 3.54 6.71
N THR A 462 1.28 3.57 7.34
CA THR A 462 1.40 3.72 8.81
C THR A 462 2.27 4.93 9.14
N ASN A 463 1.81 5.78 10.06
CA ASN A 463 2.61 6.91 10.56
C ASN A 463 3.82 6.37 11.34
N VAL A 464 5.02 6.87 11.00
CA VAL A 464 6.27 6.53 11.67
C VAL A 464 6.80 7.79 12.35
N GLY A 465 6.72 7.79 13.68
CA GLY A 465 7.36 8.80 14.54
C GLY A 465 6.94 10.25 14.29
N ASP A 466 5.78 10.50 13.67
CA ASP A 466 5.37 11.84 13.23
C ASP A 466 6.31 12.53 12.23
N GLN A 467 7.09 11.72 11.52
CA GLN A 467 8.09 12.19 10.55
C GLN A 467 7.78 11.76 9.12
N THR A 468 7.20 10.57 8.93
CA THR A 468 6.84 10.03 7.60
C THR A 468 5.73 8.99 7.69
N PHE A 469 5.28 8.48 6.54
CA PHE A 469 4.51 7.24 6.44
C PHE A 469 5.36 6.10 5.89
N SER A 470 5.23 4.93 6.48
CA SER A 470 5.65 3.66 5.88
C SER A 470 4.52 3.12 5.01
N ILE A 471 4.84 2.75 3.77
CA ILE A 471 3.97 2.07 2.81
C ILE A 471 4.36 0.60 2.79
N GLU A 472 3.45 -0.27 3.19
CA GLU A 472 3.62 -1.72 3.20
C GLU A 472 2.70 -2.36 2.17
N ARG A 473 3.24 -3.23 1.32
CA ARG A 473 2.47 -4.04 0.39
C ARG A 473 1.70 -5.14 1.13
N LEU A 474 0.40 -5.20 0.92
CA LEU A 474 -0.46 -6.24 1.51
C LEU A 474 -0.87 -7.28 0.47
N VAL A 475 -1.49 -6.82 -0.63
CA VAL A 475 -2.12 -7.63 -1.70
C VAL A 475 -2.85 -8.86 -1.14
N GLU A 476 -3.74 -8.63 -0.19
CA GLU A 476 -4.50 -9.68 0.50
C GLU A 476 -5.96 -9.68 0.08
N TYR A 477 -6.53 -10.85 -0.17
CA TYR A 477 -7.88 -10.94 -0.73
C TYR A 477 -8.95 -11.32 0.29
N PHE A 478 -10.04 -10.58 0.23
CA PHE A 478 -11.18 -10.66 1.16
C PHE A 478 -12.50 -10.72 0.39
N SER A 479 -13.50 -11.35 0.98
CA SER A 479 -14.83 -11.50 0.35
C SER A 479 -15.57 -10.17 0.30
N GLY A 480 -15.20 -9.21 1.14
CA GLY A 480 -15.71 -7.85 1.15
C GLY A 480 -15.28 -7.07 2.39
N HIS A 481 -15.82 -5.85 2.52
CA HIS A 481 -15.44 -4.85 3.54
C HIS A 481 -15.37 -5.38 4.98
N ARG A 482 -16.33 -6.22 5.38
CA ARG A 482 -16.40 -6.75 6.74
C ARG A 482 -15.23 -7.68 7.08
N GLU A 483 -14.82 -8.52 6.14
CA GLU A 483 -13.71 -9.47 6.36
C GLU A 483 -12.37 -8.71 6.39
N LEU A 484 -12.19 -7.71 5.52
CA LEU A 484 -11.03 -6.81 5.52
C LEU A 484 -10.93 -6.02 6.84
N ASP A 485 -12.04 -5.43 7.29
CA ASP A 485 -12.12 -4.68 8.55
C ASP A 485 -11.75 -5.55 9.77
N GLN A 486 -12.23 -6.80 9.80
CA GLN A 486 -11.88 -7.77 10.83
C GLN A 486 -10.39 -8.14 10.79
N ALA A 487 -9.84 -8.41 9.60
CA ALA A 487 -8.44 -8.79 9.44
C ALA A 487 -7.47 -7.72 9.97
N TYR A 488 -7.78 -6.43 9.75
CA TYR A 488 -6.92 -5.32 10.19
C TYR A 488 -7.38 -4.63 11.50
N ASN A 489 -8.39 -5.19 12.17
CA ASN A 489 -8.93 -4.73 13.45
C ASN A 489 -9.36 -3.25 13.44
N TRP A 490 -10.13 -2.84 12.43
CA TRP A 490 -10.69 -1.49 12.40
C TRP A 490 -11.90 -1.37 13.34
N GLY A 491 -12.80 -2.36 13.33
CA GLY A 491 -13.96 -2.44 14.21
C GLY A 491 -15.14 -1.60 13.73
N LEU A 492 -15.29 -1.42 12.41
CA LEU A 492 -16.40 -0.66 11.82
C LEU A 492 -17.69 -1.50 11.78
N ARG A 493 -18.83 -0.80 11.70
CA ARG A 493 -20.14 -1.44 11.54
C ARG A 493 -20.59 -1.33 10.09
N TRP A 494 -20.66 -2.47 9.40
CA TRP A 494 -20.99 -2.55 7.98
C TRP A 494 -22.47 -2.86 7.75
N GLN A 495 -23.07 -2.15 6.80
CA GLN A 495 -24.38 -2.43 6.20
C GLN A 495 -24.23 -2.55 4.69
N THR A 496 -25.22 -3.15 4.01
CA THR A 496 -25.23 -3.22 2.55
C THR A 496 -25.33 -1.81 1.98
N GLY A 497 -24.42 -1.47 1.06
CA GLY A 497 -24.42 -0.22 0.32
C GLY A 497 -24.52 -0.48 -1.19
N SER A 498 -24.86 0.56 -1.94
CA SER A 498 -24.86 0.59 -3.40
C SER A 498 -24.39 1.95 -3.87
N LYS A 499 -23.76 2.03 -5.05
CA LYS A 499 -23.37 3.31 -5.65
C LYS A 499 -24.57 4.19 -6.00
#